data_AF-A0A3D2UAV7-F1
#
_entry.id   AF-A0A3D2UAV7-F1
#
_cell.length_a   1.000
_cell.length_b   1.000
_cell.length_c   1.000
_cell.angle_alpha   90.00
_cell.angle_beta   90.00
_cell.angle_gamma   90.00
#
_symmetry.space_group_name_H-M   'P 1'
#
loop_
_entity.id
_entity.type
_entity.pdbx_description
1 polymer ?
#
loop_
_entity_poly.entity_id
_entity_poly.type
_entity_poly.pdbx_seq_one_letter_code
_entity_poly.pdbx_strand_id
1 'polypeptide(L)'
;DGTPYLVSNPFGRDRDRLVLWPINDERNGVLAPVLARDALEQFGPTPSRKPWFMDHPNAAVVRLADGHWHNLLVYRIMDRGEHSGRAPARQTGLYVETVRSSGAERPVWRF
;
A
#
# COMPACT_ATOMS: atom_id res chain seq x y z
N ASP A 1 -11.90 -9.62 -4.00
CA ASP A 1 -12.23 -11.00 -3.58
C ASP A 1 -12.38 -11.16 -2.06
N GLY A 2 -11.90 -10.24 -1.22
CA GLY A 2 -11.96 -10.41 0.25
C GLY A 2 -10.74 -11.11 0.85
N THR A 3 -9.69 -11.32 0.07
CA THR A 3 -8.39 -11.80 0.59
C THR A 3 -7.76 -10.74 1.49
N PRO A 4 -7.38 -11.06 2.73
CA PRO A 4 -6.67 -10.14 3.59
C PRO A 4 -5.20 -10.03 3.24
N TYR A 5 -4.65 -8.83 3.41
CA TYR A 5 -3.25 -8.51 3.12
C TYR A 5 -2.60 -7.83 4.33
N LEU A 6 -1.33 -8.13 4.56
CA LEU A 6 -0.44 -7.21 5.27
C LEU A 6 0.19 -6.28 4.25
N VAL A 7 0.40 -5.01 4.60
CA VAL A 7 1.11 -4.06 3.75
C VAL A 7 2.39 -3.61 4.42
N SER A 8 3.46 -3.51 3.63
CA SER A 8 4.73 -2.95 4.10
C SER A 8 5.55 -2.40 2.94
N ASN A 9 6.65 -1.72 3.27
CA ASN A 9 7.76 -1.61 2.33
C ASN A 9 8.45 -2.99 2.19
N PRO A 10 9.03 -3.32 1.02
CA PRO A 10 9.77 -4.57 0.86
C PRO A 10 11.04 -4.60 1.74
N PHE A 11 11.38 -5.79 2.25
CA PHE A 11 12.57 -5.98 3.09
C PHE A 11 13.87 -5.71 2.31
N GLY A 12 14.87 -5.12 2.97
CA GLY A 12 16.19 -4.86 2.39
C GLY A 12 16.25 -3.71 1.37
N ARG A 13 15.23 -2.85 1.32
CA ARG A 13 15.15 -1.70 0.41
C ARG A 13 14.81 -0.41 1.17
N ASP A 14 15.08 0.73 0.54
CA ASP A 14 14.49 2.01 0.93
C ASP A 14 12.94 1.95 0.90
N ARG A 15 12.31 2.94 1.55
CA ARG A 15 10.84 3.03 1.68
C ARG A 15 10.17 3.59 0.43
N ASP A 16 10.68 3.32 -0.75
CA ASP A 16 10.23 3.88 -2.04
C ASP A 16 9.17 3.01 -2.74
N ARG A 17 8.82 1.86 -2.16
CA ARG A 17 7.85 0.91 -2.69
C ARG A 17 6.91 0.41 -1.60
N LEU A 18 5.71 -0.01 -2.00
CA LEU A 18 4.77 -0.73 -1.16
C LEU A 18 4.41 -2.07 -1.78
N VAL A 19 4.40 -3.10 -0.95
CA VAL A 19 3.99 -4.46 -1.30
C VAL A 19 2.82 -4.90 -0.43
N LEU A 20 1.96 -5.72 -1.02
CA LEU A 20 0.88 -6.42 -0.33
C LEU A 20 1.29 -7.88 -0.18
N TRP A 21 1.26 -8.38 1.05
CA TRP A 21 1.53 -9.76 1.41
C TRP A 21 0.18 -10.44 1.63
N PRO A 22 -0.32 -11.26 0.68
CA PRO A 22 -1.56 -11.99 0.90
C PRO A 22 -1.41 -12.92 2.10
N ILE A 23 -2.37 -12.91 3.01
CA ILE A 23 -2.37 -13.86 4.13
C ILE A 23 -2.90 -15.21 3.61
N ASN A 24 -2.22 -16.30 3.95
CA ASN A 24 -2.65 -17.65 3.56
C ASN A 24 -4.00 -18.03 4.16
N ASP A 25 -4.60 -19.11 3.67
CA ASP A 25 -5.95 -19.52 4.09
C ASP A 25 -6.00 -19.99 5.54
N GLU A 26 -4.90 -20.53 6.06
CA GLU A 26 -4.75 -20.92 7.46
C GLU A 26 -4.54 -19.73 8.41
N ARG A 27 -4.38 -18.51 7.88
CA ARG A 27 -4.18 -17.25 8.64
C ARG A 27 -3.00 -17.29 9.60
N ASN A 28 -1.96 -18.07 9.29
CA ASN A 28 -0.77 -18.23 10.10
C ASN A 28 0.52 -17.81 9.37
N GLY A 29 0.41 -17.33 8.13
CA GLY A 29 1.55 -16.91 7.33
C GLY A 29 1.15 -16.00 6.18
N VAL A 30 2.16 -15.51 5.46
CA VAL A 30 1.99 -14.70 4.26
C VAL A 30 2.53 -15.42 3.03
N LEU A 31 1.89 -15.18 1.89
CA LEU A 31 2.33 -15.62 0.57
C LEU A 31 3.33 -14.63 -0.03
N ALA A 32 3.83 -14.93 -1.23
CA ALA A 32 4.72 -14.05 -1.96
C ALA A 32 4.11 -12.64 -2.12
N PRO A 33 4.92 -11.58 -1.96
CA PRO A 33 4.42 -10.21 -2.01
C PRO A 33 4.04 -9.82 -3.44
N VAL A 34 2.99 -9.02 -3.56
CA VAL A 34 2.60 -8.36 -4.80
C VAL A 34 3.00 -6.90 -4.71
N LEU A 35 3.71 -6.38 -5.71
CA LEU A 35 4.05 -4.96 -5.79
C LEU A 35 2.76 -4.15 -5.99
N ALA A 36 2.44 -3.29 -5.03
CA ALA A 36 1.28 -2.41 -5.12
C ALA A 36 1.67 -1.02 -5.62
N ARG A 37 2.82 -0.49 -5.18
CA ARG A 37 3.29 0.85 -5.55
C ARG A 37 4.80 0.89 -5.73
N ASP A 38 5.21 1.63 -6.75
CA ASP A 38 6.60 2.06 -6.97
C ASP A 38 6.59 3.58 -7.13
N ALA A 39 7.17 4.28 -6.16
CA ALA A 39 7.07 5.72 -6.12
C ALA A 39 7.81 6.40 -7.28
N LEU A 40 8.92 5.82 -7.75
CA LEU A 40 9.69 6.40 -8.84
C LEU A 40 8.91 6.27 -10.16
N GLU A 41 8.37 5.09 -10.43
CA GLU A 41 7.57 4.86 -11.65
C GLU A 41 6.30 5.72 -11.68
N GLN A 42 5.69 5.95 -10.52
CA GLN A 42 4.38 6.62 -10.42
C GLN A 42 4.45 8.14 -10.27
N PHE A 43 5.44 8.64 -9.52
CA PHE A 43 5.55 10.07 -9.20
C PHE A 43 6.76 10.74 -9.84
N GLY A 44 7.60 9.97 -10.53
CA GLY A 44 8.85 10.44 -11.11
C GLY A 44 9.92 10.67 -10.04
N PRO A 45 11.08 11.26 -10.39
CA PRO A 45 12.11 11.59 -9.42
C PRO A 45 11.66 12.70 -8.46
N THR A 46 12.14 12.66 -7.22
CA THR A 46 11.89 13.73 -6.25
C THR A 46 12.60 15.03 -6.64
N PRO A 47 12.08 16.20 -6.22
CA PRO A 47 12.79 17.47 -6.34
C PRO A 47 14.17 17.50 -5.68
N SER A 48 14.36 16.78 -4.56
CA SER A 48 15.66 16.70 -3.88
C SER A 48 16.63 15.69 -4.48
N ARG A 49 16.17 14.86 -5.44
CA ARG A 49 16.87 13.68 -5.99
C ARG A 49 17.19 12.58 -4.96
N LYS A 50 16.66 12.68 -3.74
CA LYS A 50 16.68 11.57 -2.77
C LYS A 50 15.50 10.62 -3.02
N PRO A 51 15.49 9.40 -2.45
CA PRO A 51 14.33 8.52 -2.59
C PRO A 51 13.04 9.15 -2.06
N TRP A 52 11.90 8.77 -2.64
CA TRP A 52 10.60 8.96 -2.00
C TRP A 52 10.50 8.11 -0.75
N PHE A 53 9.76 8.59 0.24
CA PHE A 53 9.30 7.80 1.37
C PHE A 53 7.79 7.57 1.27
N MET A 54 7.41 6.33 1.03
CA MET A 54 6.08 5.78 1.18
C MET A 54 5.96 5.21 2.60
N ASP A 55 5.56 6.06 3.54
CA ASP A 55 5.55 5.77 4.98
C ASP A 55 4.14 5.42 5.49
N HIS A 56 4.13 4.76 6.65
CA HIS A 56 2.93 4.42 7.43
C HIS A 56 1.84 3.72 6.61
N PRO A 57 2.18 2.72 5.76
CA PRO A 57 1.16 2.07 4.97
C PRO A 57 0.23 1.26 5.86
N ASN A 58 -1.07 1.33 5.58
CA ASN A 58 -2.10 0.55 6.22
C ASN A 58 -3.04 0.01 5.14
N ALA A 59 -3.52 -1.21 5.32
CA ALA A 59 -4.49 -1.82 4.42
C ALA A 59 -5.63 -2.43 5.22
N ALA A 60 -6.85 -2.33 4.69
CA ALA A 60 -8.03 -2.92 5.30
C ALA A 60 -8.92 -3.55 4.23
N VAL A 61 -9.36 -4.77 4.50
CA VAL A 61 -10.40 -5.44 3.72
C VAL A 61 -11.74 -5.06 4.31
N VAL A 62 -12.58 -4.40 3.51
CA VAL A 62 -13.88 -3.91 3.95
C VAL A 62 -14.95 -4.32 2.96
N ARG A 63 -16.17 -4.51 3.46
CA ARG A 63 -17.35 -4.70 2.61
C ARG A 63 -18.10 -3.39 2.55
N LEU A 64 -18.18 -2.79 1.37
CA LEU A 64 -18.85 -1.49 1.20
C LEU A 64 -20.35 -1.70 0.94
N ALA A 65 -21.09 -0.60 0.84
CA ALA A 65 -22.55 -0.62 0.64
C ALA A 65 -22.99 -1.29 -0.67
N ASP A 66 -22.08 -1.43 -1.64
CA ASP A 66 -22.31 -2.21 -2.86
C ASP A 66 -22.34 -3.73 -2.63
N GLY A 67 -22.07 -4.18 -1.40
CA GLY A 67 -22.10 -5.59 -1.03
C GLY A 67 -20.86 -6.38 -1.48
N HIS A 68 -19.85 -5.71 -2.04
CA HIS A 68 -18.63 -6.33 -2.54
C HIS A 68 -17.43 -6.08 -1.61
N TRP A 69 -16.42 -6.94 -1.74
CA TRP A 69 -15.17 -6.79 -0.99
C TRP A 69 -14.23 -5.80 -1.68
N HIS A 70 -13.79 -4.82 -0.90
CA HIS A 70 -12.79 -3.83 -1.31
C HIS A 70 -11.57 -3.93 -0.40
N ASN A 71 -10.39 -3.71 -0.96
CA ASN A 71 -9.19 -3.49 -0.17
C ASN A 71 -8.83 -2.02 -0.24
N LEU A 72 -8.87 -1.33 0.90
CA LEU A 72 -8.41 0.04 0.98
C LEU A 72 -6.94 0.04 1.37
N LEU A 73 -6.12 0.76 0.62
CA LEU A 73 -4.72 1.01 0.89
C LEU A 73 -4.55 2.49 1.22
N VAL A 74 -3.90 2.78 2.34
CA VAL A 74 -3.59 4.13 2.81
C VAL A 74 -2.10 4.22 3.03
N TYR A 75 -1.48 5.31 2.58
CA TYR A 75 -0.06 5.59 2.84
C TYR A 75 0.25 7.08 2.70
N ARG A 76 1.35 7.51 3.30
CA ARG A 76 1.90 8.85 3.07
C ARG A 76 3.02 8.77 2.05
N ILE A 77 3.08 9.71 1.11
CA ILE A 77 4.26 9.94 0.28
C ILE A 77 4.91 11.26 0.67
N MET A 78 6.25 11.29 0.70
CA MET A 78 7.02 12.51 0.88
C MET A 78 8.40 12.42 0.24
N ASP A 79 8.94 13.55 -0.23
CA ASP A 79 10.34 13.64 -0.62
C ASP A 79 11.21 13.55 0.65
N ARG A 80 12.18 12.63 0.70
CA ARG A 80 13.10 12.51 1.85
C ARG A 80 13.84 13.81 2.15
N GLY A 81 14.05 14.67 1.16
CA GLY A 81 14.62 16.01 1.34
C GLY A 81 13.81 16.93 2.25
N GLU A 82 12.51 16.69 2.43
CA GLU A 82 11.65 17.46 3.33
C GLU A 82 12.03 17.28 4.80
N HIS A 83 12.60 16.13 5.18
CA HIS A 83 13.20 15.94 6.52
C HIS A 83 14.37 16.88 6.78
N SER A 84 14.96 17.44 5.72
CA SER A 84 16.04 18.42 5.79
C SER A 84 15.54 19.87 5.61
N GLY A 85 14.24 20.12 5.80
CA GLY A 85 13.64 21.47 5.78
C GLY A 85 13.24 21.99 4.40
N ARG A 86 13.25 21.14 3.35
CA ARG A 86 12.72 21.54 2.03
C ARG A 86 11.20 21.69 2.10
N ALA A 87 10.66 22.58 1.27
CA ALA A 87 9.22 22.67 1.06
C ALA A 87 8.68 21.33 0.50
N PRO A 88 7.42 20.96 0.84
CA PRO A 88 6.80 19.75 0.35
C PRO A 88 6.79 19.67 -1.18
N ALA A 89 7.10 18.50 -1.73
CA ALA A 89 6.88 18.25 -3.15
C ALA A 89 5.38 18.32 -3.48
N ARG A 90 5.02 18.61 -4.73
CA ARG A 90 3.60 18.69 -5.16
C ARG A 90 2.84 17.39 -4.89
N GLN A 91 3.53 16.26 -4.94
CA GLN A 91 2.99 14.93 -4.72
C GLN A 91 2.90 14.57 -3.24
N THR A 92 3.55 15.32 -2.35
CA THR A 92 3.58 14.99 -0.92
C THR A 92 2.19 15.07 -0.31
N GLY A 93 1.82 14.03 0.46
CA GLY A 93 0.51 13.95 1.09
C GLY A 93 0.10 12.55 1.52
N LEU A 94 -1.18 12.45 1.91
CA LEU A 94 -1.85 11.20 2.25
C LEU A 94 -2.62 10.70 1.01
N TYR A 95 -2.42 9.43 0.67
CA TYR A 95 -3.09 8.75 -0.42
C TYR A 95 -3.99 7.66 0.16
N VAL A 96 -5.20 7.57 -0.38
CA VAL A 96 -6.20 6.53 -0.05
C VAL A 96 -6.71 5.97 -1.34
N GLU A 97 -6.61 4.66 -1.50
CA GLU A 97 -6.84 4.00 -2.78
C GLU A 97 -7.53 2.66 -2.59
N THR A 98 -8.30 2.24 -3.60
CA THR A 98 -8.87 0.89 -3.64
C THR A 98 -7.98 -0.03 -4.46
N VAL A 99 -7.53 -1.12 -3.85
CA VAL A 99 -6.87 -2.24 -4.52
C VAL A 99 -7.91 -3.30 -4.87
N ARG A 100 -8.00 -3.63 -6.17
CA ARG A 100 -8.93 -4.64 -6.68
C ARG A 100 -8.20 -5.98 -6.82
N SER A 101 -8.71 -7.00 -6.15
CA SER A 101 -8.32 -8.39 -6.43
C SER A 101 -9.25 -8.99 -7.49
N SER A 102 -8.69 -9.78 -8.40
CA SER A 102 -9.39 -10.45 -9.51
C SER A 102 -9.96 -11.83 -9.14
N GLY A 103 -9.71 -12.33 -7.92
CA GLY A 103 -10.24 -13.62 -7.47
C GLY A 103 -11.77 -13.62 -7.24
N ALA A 104 -12.33 -14.83 -7.09
CA ALA A 104 -13.72 -14.99 -6.70
C ALA A 104 -13.97 -14.49 -5.27
N GLU A 105 -15.07 -13.78 -5.04
CA GLU A 105 -15.37 -13.24 -3.72
C GLU A 105 -15.55 -14.34 -2.66
N ARG A 106 -14.82 -14.20 -1.56
CA ARG A 106 -14.90 -15.07 -0.39
C ARG A 106 -16.17 -14.76 0.42
N PRO A 107 -16.80 -15.76 1.06
CA PRO A 107 -17.94 -15.51 1.93
C PRO A 107 -17.55 -14.66 3.14
N VAL A 108 -18.52 -13.88 3.66
CA VAL A 108 -18.35 -13.14 4.92
C VAL A 108 -18.15 -14.12 6.07
N TRP A 109 -17.08 -13.91 6.84
CA TRP A 109 -16.88 -14.65 8.08
C TRP A 109 -17.97 -14.28 9.08
N ARG A 110 -18.74 -15.27 9.52
CA ARG A 110 -19.69 -15.18 10.63
C ARG A 110 -19.13 -16.01 11.80
N PHE A 111 -18.99 -15.39 12.98
CA PHE A 111 -18.58 -16.06 14.22
C PHE A 111 -19.77 -16.74 14.89
#